data_AF-A0A085ZKW9-F1
#
_entry.id   AF-A0A085ZKW9-F1
#
_cell.length_a   1.000
_cell.length_b   1.000
_cell.length_c   1.000
_cell.angle_alpha   90.00
_cell.angle_beta   90.00
_cell.angle_gamma   90.00
#
_symmetry.space_group_name_H-M   'P 1'
#
loop_
_entity.id
_entity.type
_entity.pdbx_description
1 polymer ?
#
loop_
_entity_poly.entity_id
_entity_poly.type
_entity_poly.pdbx_seq_one_letter_code
_entity_poly.pdbx_strand_id
1 'polypeptide(L)'
;MYQIIFILLFTLPLIFQILFGWKSINDRIKLSFTTVCSISLFSQFIFSFTALKLLSYKMRSGANGEIHCGMPLLGLIFFEIFIAIIILLIILIQYLIRRHYNRKKLNK
;
A
#
# COMPACT_ATOMS: atom_id res chain seq x y z
N MET A 1 -15.53 10.98 -10.87
CA MET A 1 -14.06 11.19 -10.97
C MET A 1 -13.32 10.87 -9.66
N TYR A 2 -13.67 11.48 -8.52
CA TYR A 2 -12.97 11.25 -7.24
C TYR A 2 -12.94 9.80 -6.75
N GLN A 3 -13.98 9.01 -6.99
CA GLN A 3 -14.00 7.58 -6.61
C GLN A 3 -12.86 6.78 -7.26
N ILE A 4 -12.54 7.08 -8.52
CA ILE A 4 -11.44 6.43 -9.25
C ILE A 4 -10.09 6.84 -8.62
N ILE A 5 -9.95 8.11 -8.22
CA ILE A 5 -8.76 8.62 -7.54
C ILE A 5 -8.55 7.90 -6.21
N PHE A 6 -9.60 7.70 -5.42
CA PHE A 6 -9.52 6.95 -4.17
C PHE A 6 -9.06 5.50 -4.39
N ILE A 7 -9.68 4.78 -5.32
CA ILE A 7 -9.30 3.40 -5.63
C ILE A 7 -7.84 3.34 -6.08
N LEU A 8 -7.41 4.27 -6.93
CA LEU A 8 -6.05 4.35 -7.43
C LEU A 8 -5.04 4.61 -6.30
N LEU A 9 -5.34 5.53 -5.38
CA LEU A 9 -4.47 5.85 -4.25
C LEU A 9 -4.17 4.61 -3.38
N PHE A 10 -5.17 3.77 -3.15
CA PHE A 10 -5.01 2.57 -2.30
C PHE A 10 -4.37 1.40 -3.04
N THR A 11 -4.63 1.26 -4.34
CA THR A 11 -4.06 0.15 -5.12
C THR A 11 -2.62 0.41 -5.57
N LEU A 12 -2.17 1.67 -5.65
CA LEU A 12 -0.84 2.00 -6.15
C LEU A 12 0.31 1.35 -5.34
N PRO A 13 0.35 1.43 -3.99
CA PRO A 13 1.40 0.79 -3.19
C PRO A 13 1.39 -0.72 -3.33
N LEU A 14 0.19 -1.30 -3.44
CA LEU A 14 -0.01 -2.73 -3.55
C LEU A 14 0.47 -3.25 -4.91
N ILE A 15 0.11 -2.57 -6.00
CA ILE A 15 0.61 -2.87 -7.35
C ILE A 15 2.13 -2.69 -7.40
N PHE A 16 2.66 -1.62 -6.80
CA PHE A 16 4.09 -1.38 -6.74
C PHE A 16 4.84 -2.52 -6.01
N GLN A 17 4.35 -2.96 -4.84
CA GLN A 17 4.93 -4.08 -4.10
C GLN A 17 4.88 -5.41 -4.88
N ILE A 18 3.80 -5.68 -5.60
CA ILE A 18 3.69 -6.90 -6.42
C ILE A 18 4.70 -6.86 -7.57
N LEU A 19 4.71 -5.77 -8.35
CA LEU A 19 5.53 -5.67 -9.56
C LEU A 19 7.02 -5.52 -9.26
N PHE A 20 7.39 -4.55 -8.42
CA PHE A 20 8.78 -4.26 -8.11
C PHE A 20 9.36 -5.21 -7.07
N GLY A 21 8.53 -5.72 -6.15
CA GLY A 21 8.97 -6.75 -5.20
C GLY A 21 9.38 -8.03 -5.93
N TRP A 22 8.56 -8.49 -6.88
CA TRP A 22 8.90 -9.64 -7.73
C TRP A 22 10.16 -9.41 -8.58
N LYS A 23 10.28 -8.23 -9.20
CA LYS A 23 11.46 -7.89 -10.00
C LYS A 23 12.73 -7.82 -9.14
N SER A 24 12.63 -7.33 -7.91
CA SER A 24 13.75 -7.25 -6.97
C SER A 24 14.20 -8.63 -6.47
N ILE A 25 13.28 -9.56 -6.23
CA ILE A 25 13.63 -10.94 -5.86
C ILE A 25 14.45 -11.64 -6.94
N ASN A 26 14.12 -11.39 -8.22
CA ASN A 26 14.80 -11.97 -9.37
C ASN A 26 16.03 -11.17 -9.83
N ASP A 27 16.52 -10.23 -9.01
CA ASP A 27 17.64 -9.33 -9.32
C ASP A 27 17.51 -8.61 -10.68
N ARG A 28 16.27 -8.39 -11.16
CA ARG A 28 16.01 -7.75 -12.46
C ARG A 28 16.07 -6.22 -12.41
N ILE A 29 16.18 -5.65 -11.21
CA ILE A 29 16.26 -4.20 -10.97
C ILE A 29 17.37 -3.91 -9.97
N LYS A 30 17.97 -2.72 -10.05
CA LYS A 30 19.03 -2.28 -9.11
C LYS A 30 18.53 -2.03 -7.68
N LEU A 31 17.22 -1.89 -7.48
CA LEU A 31 16.63 -1.62 -6.17
C LEU A 31 16.62 -2.89 -5.32
N SER A 32 17.18 -2.78 -4.11
CA SER A 32 17.18 -3.88 -3.14
C SER A 32 15.75 -4.18 -2.68
N PHE A 33 15.49 -5.45 -2.34
CA PHE A 33 14.17 -5.89 -1.89
C PHE A 33 13.70 -5.10 -0.66
N THR A 34 14.62 -4.83 0.27
CA THR A 34 14.33 -4.03 1.47
C THR A 34 13.94 -2.61 1.08
N THR A 35 14.64 -1.99 0.13
CA THR A 35 14.29 -0.64 -0.37
C THR A 35 12.89 -0.61 -0.99
N VAL A 36 12.54 -1.61 -1.81
CA VAL A 36 11.19 -1.71 -2.40
C VAL A 36 10.14 -1.83 -1.29
N CYS A 37 10.35 -2.69 -0.30
CA CYS A 37 9.42 -2.85 0.82
C CYS A 37 9.24 -1.56 1.63
N SER A 38 10.34 -0.85 1.92
CA SER A 38 10.29 0.44 2.62
C SER A 38 9.49 1.47 1.82
N ILE A 39 9.72 1.59 0.52
CA ILE A 39 8.98 2.52 -0.35
C ILE A 39 7.48 2.19 -0.35
N SER A 40 7.10 0.92 -0.44
CA SER A 40 5.70 0.48 -0.38
C SER A 40 5.04 0.86 0.94
N LEU A 41 5.72 0.65 2.08
CA LEU A 41 5.17 1.00 3.39
C LEU A 41 5.04 2.52 3.58
N PHE A 42 6.06 3.29 3.19
CA PHE A 42 6.01 4.74 3.26
C PHE A 42 4.94 5.33 2.33
N SER A 43 4.84 4.83 1.10
CA SER A 43 3.82 5.28 0.15
C SER A 43 2.40 4.93 0.61
N GLN A 44 2.18 3.76 1.22
CA GLN A 44 0.90 3.41 1.84
C GLN A 44 0.49 4.45 2.89
N PHE A 45 1.41 4.84 3.77
CA PHE A 45 1.13 5.83 4.80
C PHE A 45 0.79 7.21 4.21
N ILE A 46 1.55 7.66 3.20
CA ILE A 46 1.33 8.95 2.52
C ILE A 46 -0.04 8.97 1.81
N PHE A 47 -0.38 7.90 1.08
CA PHE A 47 -1.66 7.84 0.38
C PHE A 47 -2.84 7.70 1.34
N SER A 48 -2.68 6.96 2.44
CA SER A 48 -3.67 6.87 3.51
C SER A 48 -4.02 8.25 4.08
N PHE A 49 -2.99 9.03 4.45
CA PHE A 49 -3.17 10.40 4.93
C PHE A 49 -3.84 11.31 3.90
N THR A 50 -3.43 11.18 2.64
CA THR A 50 -3.98 11.97 1.53
C THR A 50 -5.46 11.63 1.32
N ALA A 51 -5.82 10.35 1.35
CA ALA A 51 -7.20 9.90 1.20
C ALA A 51 -8.08 10.35 2.37
N LEU A 52 -7.59 10.27 3.62
CA LEU A 52 -8.32 10.77 4.79
C LEU A 52 -8.60 12.28 4.69
N LYS A 53 -7.60 13.07 4.29
CA LYS A 53 -7.79 14.52 4.07
C LYS A 53 -8.78 14.79 2.95
N LEU A 54 -8.67 14.08 1.83
CA LEU A 54 -9.57 14.27 0.68
C LEU A 54 -11.02 13.91 1.04
N LEU A 55 -11.22 12.81 1.77
CA LEU A 55 -12.55 12.40 2.23
C LEU A 55 -13.14 13.41 3.22
N SER A 56 -12.33 13.88 4.17
CA SER A 56 -12.74 14.90 5.15
C SER A 56 -13.14 16.20 4.47
N TYR A 57 -12.35 16.66 3.49
CA TYR A 57 -12.65 17.86 2.70
C TYR A 57 -13.98 17.68 1.94
N LYS A 58 -14.17 16.53 1.28
CA LYS A 58 -15.40 16.24 0.54
C LYS A 58 -16.63 16.22 1.45
N MET A 59 -16.52 15.62 2.65
CA MET A 59 -17.64 15.58 3.59
C MET A 59 -18.00 16.98 4.11
N ARG A 60 -17.01 17.83 4.45
CA ARG A 60 -17.27 19.21 4.85
C ARG A 60 -17.92 20.03 3.73
N SER A 61 -17.40 19.93 2.51
CA SER A 61 -17.93 20.67 1.36
C SER A 61 -19.35 20.24 0.96
N GLY A 62 -19.73 18.99 1.22
CA GLY A 62 -21.07 18.47 0.93
C GLY A 62 -22.10 18.70 2.04
N ALA A 63 -21.67 19.12 3.23
CA ALA A 63 -22.51 19.23 4.42
C ALA A 63 -22.44 20.63 5.07
N ASN A 64 -22.20 21.69 4.26
CA ASN A 64 -22.08 23.08 4.73
C ASN A 64 -21.10 23.28 5.91
N GLY A 65 -20.03 22.47 5.96
CA GLY A 65 -18.99 22.56 6.99
C GLY A 65 -19.16 21.61 8.17
N GLU A 66 -20.32 20.99 8.36
CA GLU A 66 -20.60 20.11 9.51
C GLU A 66 -20.49 18.62 9.13
N ILE A 67 -19.59 17.89 9.79
CA ILE A 67 -19.49 16.44 9.62
C ILE A 67 -20.41 15.77 10.64
N HIS A 68 -21.65 15.47 10.25
CA HIS A 68 -22.62 14.83 11.14
C HIS A 68 -22.39 13.31 11.32
N CYS A 69 -21.78 12.64 10.33
CA CYS A 69 -21.57 11.20 10.37
C CYS A 69 -20.12 10.85 10.03
N GLY A 70 -19.39 10.35 11.02
CA GLY A 70 -18.01 9.87 10.88
C GLY A 70 -17.88 8.44 10.34
N MET A 71 -18.99 7.74 10.06
CA MET A 71 -18.96 6.37 9.53
C MET A 71 -18.08 6.22 8.27
N PRO A 72 -18.13 7.13 7.28
CA PRO A 72 -17.30 7.00 6.10
C PRO A 72 -15.80 7.11 6.40
N LEU A 73 -15.42 7.92 7.40
CA LEU A 73 -14.03 8.03 7.87
C LEU A 73 -13.57 6.74 8.54
N LEU A 74 -14.39 6.17 9.44
CA LEU A 74 -14.11 4.89 10.07
C LEU A 74 -13.97 3.77 9.04
N GLY A 75 -14.89 3.70 8.07
CA GLY A 75 -14.83 2.74 6.97
C GLY A 75 -13.52 2.85 6.17
N LEU A 76 -13.06 4.08 5.91
CA LEU A 76 -11.79 4.31 5.23
C LEU A 76 -10.59 3.83 6.06
N ILE A 77 -10.57 4.10 7.37
CA ILE A 77 -9.50 3.66 8.28
C ILE A 77 -9.42 2.13 8.33
N PHE A 78 -10.57 1.45 8.47
CA PHE A 78 -10.61 -0.01 8.45
C PHE A 78 -10.14 -0.60 7.13
N PHE A 79 -10.55 -0.01 6.00
CA PHE A 79 -10.11 -0.43 4.68
C PHE A 79 -8.59 -0.24 4.50
N GLU A 80 -8.04 0.87 4.99
CA GLU A 80 -6.61 1.15 5.00
C GLU A 80 -5.81 0.13 5.81
N ILE A 81 -6.26 -0.20 7.02
CA ILE A 81 -5.65 -1.23 7.86
C ILE A 81 -5.68 -2.59 7.13
N PHE A 82 -6.80 -2.92 6.49
CA PHE A 82 -6.93 -4.15 5.72
C PHE A 82 -5.94 -4.23 4.55
N ILE A 83 -5.79 -3.14 3.78
CA ILE A 83 -4.80 -3.06 2.69
C ILE A 83 -3.36 -3.16 3.23
N ALA A 84 -3.06 -2.51 4.35
CA ALA A 84 -1.76 -2.60 5.00
C ALA A 84 -1.42 -4.05 5.42
N ILE A 85 -2.38 -4.78 5.98
CA ILE A 85 -2.23 -6.21 6.29
C ILE A 85 -1.92 -7.02 5.03
N ILE A 86 -2.63 -6.78 3.92
CA ILE A 86 -2.36 -7.46 2.65
C ILE A 86 -0.93 -7.17 2.16
N ILE A 87 -0.48 -5.91 2.20
CA ILE A 87 0.89 -5.54 1.82
C ILE A 87 1.91 -6.28 2.69
N LEU A 88 1.69 -6.36 4.00
CA LEU A 88 2.56 -7.11 4.90
C LEU A 88 2.62 -8.61 4.57
N LEU A 89 1.47 -9.22 4.25
CA LEU A 89 1.42 -10.61 3.81
C LEU A 89 2.20 -10.83 2.51
N ILE A 90 2.05 -9.93 1.53
CA ILE A 90 2.80 -9.98 0.27
C ILE A 90 4.30 -9.86 0.53
N ILE A 91 4.72 -8.91 1.37
CA ILE A 91 6.12 -8.73 1.76
C ILE A 91 6.67 -10.01 2.42
N LEU A 92 5.91 -10.62 3.34
CA LEU A 92 6.30 -11.85 4.03
C LEU A 92 6.49 -13.01 3.05
N ILE A 93 5.53 -13.23 2.14
CA ILE A 93 5.61 -14.27 1.11
C ILE A 93 6.84 -14.02 0.23
N GLN A 94 7.02 -12.80 -0.26
CA GLN A 94 8.17 -12.43 -1.10
C GLN A 94 9.51 -12.60 -0.37
N TYR A 95 9.56 -12.30 0.92
CA TYR A 95 10.73 -12.51 1.76
C TYR A 95 11.08 -14.00 1.89
N LEU A 96 10.09 -14.86 2.14
CA LEU A 96 10.29 -16.31 2.23
C LEU A 96 10.78 -16.89 0.89
N ILE A 97 10.20 -16.44 -0.23
CA ILE A 97 10.62 -16.82 -1.58
C ILE A 97 12.09 -16.44 -1.80
N ARG A 98 12.47 -15.19 -1.51
CA ARG A 98 13.86 -14.72 -1.65
C ARG A 98 14.83 -15.54 -0.79
N ARG A 99 14.45 -15.84 0.45
CA ARG A 99 15.25 -16.68 1.36
C ARG A 99 15.48 -18.07 0.78
N HIS A 100 14.46 -18.68 0.17
CA HIS A 100 14.57 -19.98 -0.48
C HIS A 100 15.52 -19.96 -1.69
N TYR A 101 15.39 -18.96 -2.57
CA TYR A 101 16.29 -18.81 -3.73
C TYR A 101 17.75 -18.62 -3.33
N ASN A 102 18.02 -17.79 -2.32
CA ASN A 102 19.38 -17.56 -1.82
C ASN A 102 20.01 -18.84 -1.25
N ARG A 103 19.24 -19.68 -0.54
CA ARG A 103 19.71 -20.97 -0.03
C ARG A 103 20.05 -21.94 -1.16
N LYS A 104 19.25 -21.99 -2.23
CA LYS A 104 19.54 -22.81 -3.41
C LYS A 104 20.81 -22.36 -4.15
N LYS A 105 21.05 -21.06 -4.24
CA LYS A 105 22.24 -20.50 -4.90
C LYS A 105 23.54 -20.80 -4.15
N LEU A 106 23.50 -20.89 -2.82
CA LEU A 106 24.66 -21.22 -1.98
C LEU A 106 25.01 -22.72 -1.98
N ASN A 107 24.05 -23.59 -2.28
CA ASN A 107 24.24 -25.05 -2.33
C ASN A 107 24.63 -25.56 -3.74
N LYS A 108 24.94 -24.66 -4.67
CA LYS A 108 25.27 -24.97 -6.07
C LYS A 108 26.66 -24.44 -6.39
#